data_AF-A0A0R3PCT7-F1
#
_entry.id   AF-A0A0R3PCT7-F1
#
_cell.length_a   1.000
_cell.length_b   1.000
_cell.length_c   1.000
_cell.angle_alpha   90.00
_cell.angle_beta   90.00
_cell.angle_gamma   90.00
#
_symmetry.space_group_name_H-M   'P 1'
#
loop_
_entity.id
_entity.type
_entity.pdbx_description
1 polymer ?
#
loop_
_entity_poly.entity_id
_entity_poly.type
_entity_poly.pdbx_seq_one_letter_code
_entity_poly.pdbx_strand_id
1 'polypeptide(L)'
;MVRHERLKWLQSVLINHSIPHNITIQDVQQLILDREHKPRRVFTNFSRRLHDEGGNRAQYELGEYHSYDHIVSWLEEIQRFYPEKARVINIGTTEEGRSIKGIKIGTDVHRTDKRVVWIDGGIHAREWAAVHTVIYIIDRLIADYETDPLVRRAVEQLNFYLFPVLNPDGYEYSRSGITPVIRLWRKNRSSMLCKKDYWFRERCCGGVDLNRNFDWFWGEIGSSSDRCSEIYHGKAVFSEAESRAVRDAMLSAELRGKVDAFLTLHTYSQMWIHPFSHQRKTVPEDISDIRVGRKALSALESLYGTKYRFGTGADILYPSSGGSDDWAKGKLGAKYVYLMELRPGEEGQTDSETLFNPNFNLMHFIFVDKSV
;
A
#
# COMPACT_ATOMS: atom_id res chain seq x y z
N MET A 1 11.47 -14.20 8.47
CA MET A 1 11.72 -13.87 9.91
C MET A 1 11.54 -15.13 10.73
N VAL A 2 12.44 -15.39 11.68
CA VAL A 2 12.42 -16.60 12.53
C VAL A 2 12.62 -16.15 13.97
N ARG A 3 11.89 -16.76 14.91
CA ARG A 3 12.07 -16.44 16.34
C ARG A 3 13.43 -16.95 16.82
N HIS A 4 14.07 -16.19 17.72
CA HIS A 4 15.43 -16.48 18.17
C HIS A 4 15.60 -17.91 18.71
N GLU A 5 14.62 -18.39 19.49
CA GLU A 5 14.63 -19.75 20.05
C GLU A 5 14.55 -20.87 19.00
N ARG A 6 14.13 -20.56 17.77
CA ARG A 6 14.05 -21.51 16.64
C ARG A 6 15.24 -21.40 15.68
N LEU A 7 16.11 -20.40 15.84
CA LEU A 7 17.19 -20.13 14.88
C LEU A 7 18.16 -21.31 14.75
N LYS A 8 18.66 -21.83 15.87
CA LYS A 8 19.59 -22.97 15.88
C LYS A 8 18.99 -24.21 15.22
N TRP A 9 17.74 -24.54 15.57
CA TRP A 9 17.02 -25.66 14.98
C TRP A 9 16.88 -25.50 13.46
N LEU A 10 16.44 -24.32 12.99
CA LEU A 10 16.25 -24.07 11.58
C LEU A 10 17.58 -24.13 10.80
N GLN A 11 18.66 -23.54 11.34
CA GLN A 11 19.98 -23.62 10.73
C GLN A 11 20.44 -25.06 10.55
N SER A 12 20.26 -25.91 11.57
CA SER A 12 20.58 -27.34 11.47
C SER A 12 19.76 -28.03 10.38
N VAL A 13 18.47 -27.73 10.27
CA VAL A 13 17.61 -28.27 9.20
C VAL A 13 18.10 -27.83 7.82
N LEU A 14 18.36 -26.54 7.63
CA LEU A 14 18.82 -26.01 6.34
C LEU A 14 20.16 -26.60 5.92
N ILE A 15 21.12 -26.72 6.84
CA ILE A 15 22.43 -27.33 6.57
C ILE A 15 22.29 -28.82 6.24
N ASN A 16 21.54 -29.58 7.04
CA ASN A 16 21.36 -31.02 6.82
C ASN A 16 20.70 -31.33 5.48
N HIS A 17 19.83 -30.44 4.99
CA HIS A 17 19.17 -30.58 3.70
C HIS A 17 19.90 -29.86 2.56
N SER A 18 21.12 -29.35 2.78
CA SER A 18 21.91 -28.62 1.77
C SER A 18 21.15 -27.43 1.14
N ILE A 19 20.30 -26.76 1.92
CA ILE A 19 19.53 -25.59 1.48
C ILE A 19 20.38 -24.33 1.71
N PRO A 20 20.83 -23.65 0.63
CA PRO A 20 21.61 -22.43 0.76
C PRO A 20 20.77 -21.33 1.41
N HIS A 21 21.37 -20.60 2.34
CA HIS A 21 20.71 -19.52 3.06
C HIS A 21 21.72 -18.48 3.55
N ASN A 22 21.24 -17.25 3.78
CA ASN A 22 21.99 -16.19 4.41
C ASN A 22 21.09 -15.45 5.41
N ILE A 23 21.66 -14.96 6.51
CA ILE A 23 20.96 -14.11 7.47
C ILE A 23 21.04 -12.66 6.96
N THR A 24 19.92 -12.14 6.46
CA THR A 24 19.86 -10.76 5.94
C THR A 24 19.76 -9.70 7.04
N ILE A 25 19.09 -10.02 8.15
CA ILE A 25 18.96 -9.13 9.32
C ILE A 25 19.21 -9.98 10.57
N GLN A 26 20.27 -9.63 11.32
CA GLN A 26 20.67 -10.37 12.52
C GLN A 26 19.68 -10.16 13.68
N ASP A 27 19.28 -8.91 13.91
CA ASP A 27 18.32 -8.56 14.95
C ASP A 27 17.30 -7.56 14.40
N VAL A 28 16.09 -8.07 14.15
CA VAL A 28 14.98 -7.28 13.61
C VAL A 28 14.49 -6.25 14.62
N GLN A 29 14.47 -6.58 15.92
CA GLN A 29 13.97 -5.66 16.94
C GLN A 29 14.95 -4.50 17.15
N GLN A 30 16.25 -4.81 17.19
CA GLN A 30 17.28 -3.78 17.26
C GLN A 30 17.24 -2.87 16.04
N LEU A 31 17.00 -3.41 14.84
CA LEU A 31 16.87 -2.60 13.64
C LEU A 31 15.66 -1.65 13.69
N ILE A 32 14.50 -2.13 14.16
CA ILE A 32 13.30 -1.29 14.38
C ILE A 32 13.62 -0.15 15.36
N LEU A 33 14.26 -0.48 16.49
CA LEU A 33 14.68 0.51 17.49
C LEU A 33 15.61 1.58 16.90
N ASP A 34 16.63 1.14 16.16
CA ASP A 34 17.65 2.03 15.60
C ASP A 34 17.11 2.97 14.53
N ARG A 35 16.12 2.52 13.74
CA ARG A 35 15.63 3.27 12.59
C ARG A 35 14.41 4.13 12.88
N GLU A 36 13.54 3.67 13.78
CA GLU A 36 12.24 4.30 14.02
C GLU A 36 12.16 5.00 15.38
N HIS A 37 13.03 4.67 16.35
CA HIS A 37 12.87 5.14 17.74
C HIS A 37 14.11 5.85 18.32
N LYS A 38 15.28 5.78 17.66
CA LYS A 38 16.45 6.57 18.06
C LYS A 38 16.43 7.94 17.37
N PRO A 39 16.77 9.04 18.10
CA PRO A 39 16.85 10.36 17.51
C PRO A 39 17.91 10.36 16.40
N ARG A 40 17.49 10.77 15.20
CA ARG A 40 18.38 10.82 14.03
C ARG A 40 19.45 11.89 14.26
N ARG A 41 20.73 11.50 14.13
CA ARG A 41 21.78 12.47 13.79
C ARG A 41 21.48 12.95 12.37
N VAL A 42 21.17 14.23 12.21
CA VAL A 42 20.92 14.86 10.91
C VAL A 42 22.16 14.66 10.04
N PHE A 43 22.12 13.71 9.10
CA PHE A 43 23.15 13.59 8.09
C PHE A 43 22.96 14.73 7.07
N THR A 44 23.97 15.58 6.96
CA THR A 44 23.98 16.80 6.13
C THR A 44 23.95 16.55 4.62
N ASN A 45 24.00 15.29 4.17
CA ASN A 45 24.05 14.92 2.75
C ASN A 45 22.68 14.72 2.08
N PHE A 46 21.56 14.96 2.78
CA PHE A 46 20.20 14.77 2.25
C PHE A 46 19.56 16.03 1.64
N SER A 47 20.36 17.02 1.24
CA SER A 47 19.86 18.35 0.83
C SER A 47 18.85 18.35 -0.33
N ARG A 48 18.88 17.36 -1.24
CA ARG A 48 17.89 17.27 -2.33
C ARG A 48 16.51 16.76 -1.90
N ARG A 49 16.39 16.03 -0.79
CA ARG A 49 15.12 15.41 -0.34
C ARG A 49 14.42 16.19 0.78
N LEU A 50 15.17 17.04 1.48
CA LEU A 50 14.65 17.89 2.57
C LEU A 50 13.91 19.13 2.05
N HIS A 51 13.88 19.37 0.73
CA HIS A 51 13.20 20.52 0.11
C HIS A 51 11.86 20.15 -0.56
N ASP A 52 11.40 18.90 -0.43
CA ASP A 52 10.09 18.50 -0.95
C ASP A 52 8.94 18.93 -0.03
N GLU A 53 9.23 19.37 1.20
CA GLU A 53 8.22 19.96 2.10
C GLU A 53 8.02 21.45 1.75
N GLY A 54 6.82 21.81 1.30
CA GLY A 54 6.48 23.21 0.99
C GLY A 54 5.38 23.37 -0.06
N GLY A 55 4.71 24.52 -0.04
CA GLY A 55 3.66 24.90 -1.01
C GLY A 55 2.23 24.61 -0.53
N ASN A 56 2.03 23.63 0.35
CA ASN A 56 0.75 23.33 0.98
C ASN A 56 0.57 24.14 2.28
N ARG A 57 -0.63 24.71 2.50
CA ARG A 57 -0.97 25.42 3.76
C ARG A 57 -1.19 24.45 4.92
N ALA A 58 -1.67 23.24 4.64
CA ALA A 58 -1.76 22.15 5.62
C ALA A 58 -0.40 21.47 5.70
N GLN A 59 0.42 21.88 6.67
CA GLN A 59 1.77 21.33 6.83
C GLN A 59 1.71 19.89 7.33
N TYR A 60 2.59 19.04 6.81
CA TYR A 60 2.77 17.66 7.24
C TYR A 60 4.25 17.34 7.26
N GLU A 61 4.71 16.74 8.35
CA GLU A 61 6.11 16.34 8.51
C GLU A 61 6.35 15.01 7.78
N LEU A 62 6.79 15.08 6.52
CA LEU A 62 7.09 13.92 5.66
C LEU A 62 8.38 13.19 6.07
N GLY A 63 9.08 13.69 7.09
CA GLY A 63 10.25 13.05 7.68
C GLY A 63 9.97 11.87 8.61
N GLU A 64 8.69 11.59 8.95
CA GLU A 64 8.28 10.62 9.96
C GLU A 64 7.01 9.83 9.58
N TYR A 65 6.81 8.67 10.23
CA TYR A 65 5.59 7.86 10.07
C TYR A 65 4.58 8.16 11.19
N HIS A 66 3.56 8.95 10.87
CA HIS A 66 2.59 9.46 11.84
C HIS A 66 1.44 8.50 12.15
N SER A 67 0.70 8.80 13.22
CA SER A 67 -0.52 8.06 13.58
C SER A 67 -1.63 8.28 12.55
N TYR A 68 -2.56 7.34 12.51
CA TYR A 68 -3.78 7.46 11.73
C TYR A 68 -4.55 8.73 12.08
N ASP A 69 -4.66 9.05 13.37
CA ASP A 69 -5.34 10.27 13.82
C ASP A 69 -4.64 11.55 13.32
N HIS A 70 -3.30 11.57 13.31
CA HIS A 70 -2.55 12.70 12.75
C HIS A 70 -2.77 12.78 11.22
N ILE A 71 -2.71 11.66 10.50
CA ILE A 71 -3.01 11.62 9.06
C ILE A 71 -4.40 12.16 8.78
N VAL A 72 -5.43 11.69 9.50
CA VAL A 72 -6.81 12.16 9.34
C VAL A 72 -6.95 13.65 9.65
N SER A 73 -6.31 14.13 10.72
CA SER A 73 -6.34 15.54 11.11
C SER A 73 -5.74 16.42 10.01
N TRP A 74 -4.66 15.97 9.38
CA TRP A 74 -4.06 16.64 8.23
C TRP A 74 -4.95 16.62 6.98
N LEU A 75 -5.64 15.52 6.68
CA LEU A 75 -6.63 15.49 5.59
C LEU A 75 -7.77 16.50 5.82
N GLU A 76 -8.22 16.63 7.08
CA GLU A 76 -9.23 17.60 7.47
C GLU A 76 -8.71 19.05 7.39
N GLU A 77 -7.42 19.29 7.64
CA GLU A 77 -6.75 20.57 7.38
C GLU A 77 -6.71 20.92 5.90
N ILE A 78 -6.36 19.96 5.03
CA ILE A 78 -6.38 20.18 3.58
C ILE A 78 -7.80 20.60 3.14
N GLN A 79 -8.84 19.88 3.58
CA GLN A 79 -10.22 20.27 3.27
C GLN A 79 -10.54 21.69 3.76
N ARG A 80 -10.11 22.07 4.98
CA ARG A 80 -10.35 23.41 5.54
C ARG A 80 -9.65 24.51 4.75
N PHE A 81 -8.41 24.30 4.31
CA PHE A 81 -7.66 25.29 3.56
C PHE A 81 -8.01 25.35 2.07
N TYR A 82 -8.52 24.24 1.51
CA TYR A 82 -8.81 24.09 0.08
C TYR A 82 -10.22 23.51 -0.17
N PRO A 83 -11.30 24.12 0.36
CA PRO A 83 -12.64 23.52 0.37
C PRO A 83 -13.24 23.28 -1.04
N GLU A 84 -12.85 24.10 -2.02
CA GLU A 84 -13.32 23.94 -3.41
C GLU A 84 -12.61 22.80 -4.17
N LYS A 85 -11.48 22.31 -3.64
CA LYS A 85 -10.62 21.33 -4.30
C LYS A 85 -10.50 20.00 -3.56
N ALA A 86 -10.75 19.99 -2.26
CA ALA A 86 -10.49 18.84 -1.41
C ALA A 86 -11.66 18.56 -0.47
N ARG A 87 -12.02 17.28 -0.36
CA ARG A 87 -13.09 16.81 0.52
C ARG A 87 -12.72 15.49 1.16
N VAL A 88 -12.68 15.45 2.49
CA VAL A 88 -12.53 14.21 3.24
C VAL A 88 -13.75 13.33 3.03
N ILE A 89 -13.51 12.06 2.76
CA ILE A 89 -14.54 11.05 2.52
C ILE A 89 -14.35 9.91 3.51
N ASN A 90 -15.46 9.35 3.97
CA ASN A 90 -15.47 8.14 4.77
C ASN A 90 -16.21 7.05 3.98
N ILE A 91 -15.55 5.90 3.78
CA ILE A 91 -16.11 4.79 3.00
C ILE A 91 -16.62 3.64 3.87
N GLY A 92 -16.37 3.67 5.18
CA GLY A 92 -16.80 2.61 6.08
C GLY A 92 -16.19 2.74 7.46
N THR A 93 -16.43 1.73 8.30
CA THR A 93 -15.89 1.67 9.66
C THR A 93 -15.26 0.30 9.87
N THR A 94 -14.08 0.26 10.47
CA THR A 94 -13.34 -0.96 10.80
C THR A 94 -14.00 -1.73 11.96
N GLU A 95 -13.50 -2.93 12.27
CA GLU A 95 -14.03 -3.74 13.37
C GLU A 95 -13.75 -3.12 14.75
N GLU A 96 -12.62 -2.42 14.94
CA GLU A 96 -12.34 -1.68 16.18
C GLU A 96 -12.99 -0.27 16.20
N GLY A 97 -13.82 0.07 15.21
CA GLY A 97 -14.65 1.28 15.21
C GLY A 97 -14.00 2.53 14.58
N ARG A 98 -12.83 2.42 13.95
CA ARG A 98 -12.20 3.54 13.24
C ARG A 98 -12.89 3.77 11.90
N SER A 99 -13.18 5.03 11.57
CA SER A 99 -13.64 5.37 10.21
C SER A 99 -12.53 5.11 9.21
N ILE A 100 -12.86 4.68 7.99
CA ILE A 100 -11.91 4.48 6.89
C ILE A 100 -11.96 5.75 6.04
N LYS A 101 -11.09 6.71 6.38
CA LYS A 101 -11.07 8.03 5.77
C LYS A 101 -10.04 8.12 4.66
N GLY A 102 -10.40 8.87 3.62
CA GLY A 102 -9.54 9.30 2.54
C GLY A 102 -9.89 10.72 2.13
N ILE A 103 -9.33 11.19 1.02
CA ILE A 103 -9.60 12.53 0.49
C ILE A 103 -9.90 12.44 -1.01
N LYS A 104 -10.96 13.15 -1.41
CA LYS A 104 -11.27 13.45 -2.80
C LYS A 104 -10.58 14.76 -3.17
N ILE A 105 -9.79 14.76 -4.25
CA ILE A 105 -9.14 15.97 -4.81
C ILE A 105 -9.57 16.16 -6.26
N GLY A 106 -10.01 17.37 -6.60
CA GLY A 106 -10.44 17.75 -7.95
C GLY A 106 -11.05 19.15 -7.93
N THR A 107 -10.96 19.92 -9.02
CA THR A 107 -11.67 21.22 -9.08
C THR A 107 -13.17 21.03 -9.01
N ASP A 108 -13.87 21.94 -8.34
CA ASP A 108 -15.29 21.81 -8.00
C ASP A 108 -15.55 20.44 -7.34
N VAL A 109 -14.96 20.20 -6.16
CA VAL A 109 -14.85 18.86 -5.55
C VAL A 109 -16.19 18.11 -5.36
N HIS A 110 -17.32 18.79 -5.46
CA HIS A 110 -18.67 18.21 -5.45
C HIS A 110 -19.11 17.60 -6.79
N ARG A 111 -18.42 17.90 -7.89
CA ARG A 111 -18.68 17.31 -9.21
C ARG A 111 -18.40 15.82 -9.22
N THR A 112 -19.35 15.07 -9.76
CA THR A 112 -19.29 13.59 -9.85
C THR A 112 -19.29 13.09 -11.29
N ASP A 113 -19.28 13.98 -12.28
CA ASP A 113 -19.26 13.66 -13.70
C ASP A 113 -17.85 13.38 -14.25
N LYS A 114 -16.81 13.86 -13.58
CA LYS A 114 -15.41 13.63 -13.96
C LYS A 114 -15.01 12.15 -13.83
N ARG A 115 -14.06 11.74 -14.66
CA ARG A 115 -13.40 10.43 -14.54
C ARG A 115 -12.56 10.35 -13.27
N VAL A 116 -12.39 9.14 -12.75
CA VAL A 116 -11.82 8.90 -11.43
C VAL A 116 -10.49 8.16 -11.50
N VAL A 117 -9.55 8.64 -10.69
CA VAL A 117 -8.32 7.92 -10.32
C VAL A 117 -8.44 7.52 -8.85
N TRP A 118 -8.39 6.22 -8.58
CA TRP A 118 -8.32 5.69 -7.23
C TRP A 118 -6.87 5.34 -6.88
N ILE A 119 -6.42 5.78 -5.70
CA ILE A 119 -5.09 5.46 -5.17
C ILE A 119 -5.24 5.07 -3.71
N ASP A 120 -4.81 3.87 -3.35
CA ASP A 120 -4.81 3.41 -1.97
C ASP A 120 -3.45 2.89 -1.52
N GLY A 121 -3.25 2.90 -0.20
CA GLY A 121 -2.11 2.32 0.48
C GLY A 121 -2.53 1.77 1.85
N GLY A 122 -1.60 1.08 2.49
CA GLY A 122 -1.80 0.59 3.86
C GLY A 122 -2.92 -0.43 4.01
N ILE A 123 -3.26 -1.17 2.95
CA ILE A 123 -4.13 -2.35 3.07
C ILE A 123 -3.45 -3.45 3.89
N HIS A 124 -2.12 -3.55 3.83
CA HIS A 124 -1.32 -4.28 4.81
C HIS A 124 -0.70 -3.32 5.82
N ALA A 125 -0.92 -3.61 7.10
CA ALA A 125 -0.61 -2.73 8.21
C ALA A 125 0.86 -2.29 8.31
N ARG A 126 1.80 -3.23 8.13
CA ARG A 126 3.25 -2.99 8.28
C ARG A 126 3.89 -2.16 7.17
N GLU A 127 3.20 -1.94 6.05
CA GLU A 127 3.75 -1.36 4.81
C GLU A 127 3.69 0.18 4.86
N TRP A 128 4.30 0.78 5.90
CA TRP A 128 4.18 2.21 6.21
C TRP A 128 4.68 3.13 5.08
N ALA A 129 5.63 2.66 4.28
CA ALA A 129 6.10 3.36 3.09
C ALA A 129 5.01 3.55 2.02
N ALA A 130 4.07 2.61 1.88
CA ALA A 130 2.94 2.76 0.98
C ALA A 130 1.98 3.85 1.48
N VAL A 131 1.65 3.84 2.78
CA VAL A 131 0.86 4.88 3.45
C VAL A 131 1.46 6.26 3.17
N HIS A 132 2.76 6.40 3.46
CA HIS A 132 3.50 7.64 3.30
C HIS A 132 3.57 8.11 1.84
N THR A 133 3.65 7.17 0.88
CA THR A 133 3.64 7.52 -0.54
C THR A 133 2.29 8.10 -0.97
N VAL A 134 1.17 7.57 -0.48
CA VAL A 134 -0.16 8.17 -0.76
C VAL A 134 -0.25 9.58 -0.16
N ILE A 135 0.24 9.78 1.07
CA ILE A 135 0.30 11.10 1.72
C ILE A 135 1.10 12.07 0.87
N TYR A 136 2.26 11.65 0.37
CA TYR A 136 3.06 12.47 -0.53
C TYR A 136 2.33 12.85 -1.81
N ILE A 137 1.61 11.92 -2.44
CA ILE A 137 0.80 12.21 -3.64
C ILE A 137 -0.28 13.24 -3.31
N ILE A 138 -0.97 13.11 -2.18
CA ILE A 138 -1.98 14.08 -1.72
C ILE A 138 -1.34 15.47 -1.59
N ASP A 139 -0.18 15.56 -0.94
CA ASP A 139 0.52 16.83 -0.76
C ASP A 139 0.92 17.47 -2.09
N ARG A 140 1.50 16.71 -3.02
CA ARG A 140 1.89 17.21 -4.35
C ARG A 140 0.70 17.67 -5.19
N LEU A 141 -0.43 16.95 -5.16
CA LEU A 141 -1.65 17.35 -5.88
C LEU A 141 -2.19 18.71 -5.39
N ILE A 142 -1.94 19.08 -4.14
CA ILE A 142 -2.35 20.36 -3.55
C ILE A 142 -1.28 21.44 -3.73
N ALA A 143 -0.03 21.15 -3.35
CA ALA A 143 1.07 22.10 -3.35
C ALA A 143 1.43 22.56 -4.76
N ASP A 144 1.42 21.64 -5.72
CA ASP A 144 1.89 21.91 -7.08
C ASP A 144 0.76 22.35 -8.03
N TYR A 145 -0.49 22.43 -7.56
CA TYR A 145 -1.64 22.81 -8.38
C TYR A 145 -1.47 24.17 -9.08
N GLU A 146 -0.83 25.14 -8.42
CA GLU A 146 -0.64 26.47 -8.99
C GLU A 146 0.64 26.63 -9.82
N THR A 147 1.59 25.71 -9.68
CA THR A 147 2.95 25.84 -10.20
C THR A 147 3.29 24.82 -11.28
N ASP A 148 2.69 23.63 -11.25
CA ASP A 148 2.86 22.57 -12.24
C ASP A 148 1.63 22.49 -13.17
N PRO A 149 1.77 22.85 -14.47
CA PRO A 149 0.67 22.82 -15.43
C PRO A 149 0.02 21.44 -15.62
N LEU A 150 0.77 20.36 -15.38
CA LEU A 150 0.28 19.00 -15.56
C LEU A 150 -0.50 18.53 -14.35
N VAL A 151 -0.05 18.85 -13.13
CA VAL A 151 -0.84 18.66 -11.91
C VAL A 151 -2.13 19.45 -12.00
N ARG A 152 -2.06 20.73 -12.40
CA ARG A 152 -3.24 21.57 -12.63
C ARG A 152 -4.23 20.90 -13.58
N ARG A 153 -3.78 20.52 -14.78
CA ARG A 153 -4.63 19.86 -15.79
C ARG A 153 -5.26 18.57 -15.25
N ALA A 154 -4.48 17.77 -14.53
CA ALA A 154 -4.96 16.51 -13.95
C ALA A 154 -6.08 16.76 -12.92
N VAL A 155 -5.88 17.68 -11.97
CA VAL A 155 -6.87 18.04 -10.94
C VAL A 155 -8.10 18.74 -11.54
N GLU A 156 -7.95 19.47 -12.64
CA GLU A 156 -9.06 20.08 -13.37
C GLU A 156 -9.93 19.05 -14.10
N GLN A 157 -9.32 18.01 -14.66
CA GLN A 157 -10.01 17.04 -15.53
C GLN A 157 -10.50 15.78 -14.79
N LEU A 158 -9.85 15.42 -13.67
CA LEU A 158 -10.06 14.16 -12.96
C LEU A 158 -10.48 14.42 -11.51
N ASN A 159 -11.14 13.42 -10.93
CA ASN A 159 -11.28 13.32 -9.48
C ASN A 159 -10.34 12.24 -8.96
N PHE A 160 -9.48 12.59 -8.02
CA PHE A 160 -8.62 11.65 -7.31
C PHE A 160 -9.27 11.23 -6.00
N TYR A 161 -9.38 9.93 -5.75
CA TYR A 161 -9.84 9.38 -4.47
C TYR A 161 -8.65 8.68 -3.84
N LEU A 162 -8.09 9.29 -2.80
CA LEU A 162 -6.84 8.85 -2.18
C LEU A 162 -7.10 8.34 -0.76
N PHE A 163 -6.68 7.11 -0.48
CA PHE A 163 -6.84 6.46 0.82
C PHE A 163 -5.48 6.04 1.37
N PRO A 164 -4.84 6.86 2.22
CA PRO A 164 -3.53 6.53 2.76
C PRO A 164 -3.50 5.25 3.58
N VAL A 165 -4.58 4.95 4.31
CA VAL A 165 -4.66 3.81 5.23
C VAL A 165 -6.01 3.10 5.06
N LEU A 166 -6.05 2.04 4.24
CA LEU A 166 -7.25 1.19 4.12
C LEU A 166 -7.46 0.25 5.32
N ASN A 167 -6.41 -0.04 6.09
CA ASN A 167 -6.46 -0.86 7.30
C ASN A 167 -6.06 -0.05 8.56
N PRO A 168 -6.89 0.92 9.03
CA PRO A 168 -6.56 1.76 10.18
C PRO A 168 -6.23 0.98 11.45
N ASP A 169 -6.99 -0.08 11.75
CA ASP A 169 -6.79 -0.86 12.98
C ASP A 169 -5.45 -1.61 12.94
N GLY A 170 -5.15 -2.25 11.81
CA GLY A 170 -3.89 -2.94 11.63
C GLY A 170 -2.70 -1.97 11.66
N TYR A 171 -2.83 -0.81 11.00
CA TYR A 171 -1.80 0.23 10.98
C TYR A 171 -1.46 0.72 12.39
N GLU A 172 -2.47 1.09 13.18
CA GLU A 172 -2.29 1.50 14.58
C GLU A 172 -1.72 0.36 15.44
N TYR A 173 -2.21 -0.87 15.25
CA TYR A 173 -1.62 -2.02 15.94
C TYR A 173 -0.13 -2.15 15.62
N SER A 174 0.28 -2.03 14.36
CA SER A 174 1.71 -2.11 13.99
C SER A 174 2.56 -0.98 14.57
N ARG A 175 1.97 0.18 14.87
CA ARG A 175 2.64 1.32 15.53
C ARG A 175 2.65 1.21 17.06
N SER A 176 1.82 0.35 17.64
CA SER A 176 1.64 0.25 19.09
C SER A 176 2.82 -0.39 19.84
N GLY A 177 3.80 -0.95 19.14
CA GLY A 177 4.95 -1.57 19.78
C GLY A 177 6.09 -1.93 18.83
N ILE A 178 7.29 -1.96 19.39
CA ILE A 178 8.55 -2.21 18.67
C ILE A 178 8.88 -3.68 18.45
N THR A 179 8.13 -4.59 19.07
CA THR A 179 8.42 -6.03 18.90
C THR A 179 8.11 -6.43 17.47
N PRO A 180 8.93 -7.29 16.83
CA PRO A 180 8.71 -7.69 15.43
C PRO A 180 7.32 -8.30 15.18
N VAL A 181 6.73 -8.96 16.18
CA VAL A 181 5.38 -9.55 16.07
C VAL A 181 4.30 -8.47 15.92
N ILE A 182 4.48 -7.32 16.57
CA ILE A 182 3.55 -6.19 16.51
C ILE A 182 3.86 -5.34 15.27
N ARG A 183 5.10 -4.85 15.14
CA ARG A 183 5.52 -3.96 14.06
C ARG A 183 5.35 -4.54 12.65
N LEU A 184 5.49 -5.86 12.52
CA LEU A 184 5.34 -6.57 11.24
C LEU A 184 3.96 -7.22 11.06
N TRP A 185 2.97 -6.80 11.86
CA TRP A 185 1.59 -7.20 11.66
C TRP A 185 1.11 -6.78 10.27
N ARG A 186 0.49 -7.71 9.54
CA ARG A 186 0.07 -7.50 8.15
C ARG A 186 -1.44 -7.31 8.02
N LYS A 187 -2.20 -8.20 8.66
CA LYS A 187 -3.65 -8.38 8.49
C LYS A 187 -4.46 -7.23 9.07
N ASN A 188 -5.78 -7.24 8.90
CA ASN A 188 -6.65 -6.40 9.72
C ASN A 188 -6.72 -6.91 11.18
N ARG A 189 -7.60 -6.30 11.99
CA ARG A 189 -7.78 -6.62 13.41
C ARG A 189 -9.08 -7.35 13.72
N SER A 190 -9.60 -8.13 12.76
CA SER A 190 -10.81 -8.91 13.02
C SER A 190 -10.64 -9.91 14.17
N SER A 191 -11.76 -10.15 14.87
CA SER A 191 -11.83 -10.84 16.15
C SER A 191 -10.99 -12.13 16.22
N MET A 192 -10.29 -12.25 17.35
CA MET A 192 -9.45 -13.40 17.67
C MET A 192 -10.33 -14.60 18.00
N LEU A 193 -10.02 -15.74 17.39
CA LEU A 193 -10.70 -16.99 17.66
C LEU A 193 -9.68 -18.04 18.11
N CYS A 194 -9.94 -18.63 19.26
CA CYS A 194 -9.13 -19.68 19.87
C CYS A 194 -9.65 -21.05 19.47
N LYS A 195 -8.78 -21.89 18.91
CA LYS A 195 -9.06 -23.30 18.60
C LYS A 195 -7.92 -24.16 19.12
N LYS A 196 -8.24 -25.36 19.60
CA LYS A 196 -7.23 -26.38 19.85
C LYS A 196 -6.71 -26.91 18.52
N ASP A 197 -5.39 -26.94 18.36
CA ASP A 197 -4.76 -27.59 17.23
C ASP A 197 -4.84 -29.13 17.35
N TYR A 198 -4.33 -29.85 16.35
CA TYR A 198 -4.27 -31.33 16.34
C TYR A 198 -3.55 -31.91 17.57
N TRP A 199 -2.69 -31.12 18.22
CA TRP A 199 -1.91 -31.49 19.40
C TRP A 199 -2.53 -30.98 20.70
N PHE A 200 -3.82 -30.62 20.68
CA PHE A 200 -4.59 -30.09 21.81
C PHE A 200 -4.06 -28.77 22.40
N ARG A 201 -3.22 -28.04 21.68
CA ARG A 201 -2.72 -26.72 22.10
C ARG A 201 -3.69 -25.65 21.69
N GLU A 202 -4.05 -24.77 22.60
CA GLU A 202 -4.88 -23.61 22.29
C GLU A 202 -4.10 -22.62 21.41
N ARG A 203 -4.64 -22.34 20.22
CA ARG A 203 -4.10 -21.39 19.26
C ARG A 203 -5.17 -20.33 18.98
N CYS A 204 -4.89 -19.13 19.45
CA CYS A 204 -5.73 -17.95 19.25
C CYS A 204 -5.17 -17.12 18.09
N CYS A 205 -6.00 -16.86 17.08
CA CYS A 205 -5.58 -16.08 15.91
C CYS A 205 -6.71 -15.16 15.47
N GLY A 206 -6.35 -13.95 15.07
CA GLY A 206 -7.26 -12.94 14.55
C GLY A 206 -6.73 -12.36 13.24
N GLY A 207 -7.54 -11.53 12.61
CA GLY A 207 -7.21 -10.83 11.37
C GLY A 207 -7.31 -11.70 10.11
N VAL A 208 -7.60 -11.04 9.01
CA VAL A 208 -7.68 -11.53 7.63
C VAL A 208 -6.71 -10.73 6.77
N ASP A 209 -6.09 -11.39 5.80
CA ASP A 209 -5.35 -10.71 4.74
C ASP A 209 -6.35 -10.03 3.82
N LEU A 210 -6.44 -8.70 3.92
CA LEU A 210 -7.39 -7.89 3.15
C LEU A 210 -7.18 -8.05 1.65
N ASN A 211 -5.93 -8.23 1.18
CA ASN A 211 -5.63 -8.45 -0.23
C ASN A 211 -5.76 -9.93 -0.65
N ARG A 212 -6.50 -10.71 0.13
CA ARG A 212 -7.02 -12.05 -0.22
C ARG A 212 -8.54 -12.14 -0.05
N ASN A 213 -9.21 -11.02 0.26
CA ASN A 213 -10.62 -11.01 0.66
C ASN A 213 -11.57 -10.46 -0.42
N PHE A 214 -11.08 -10.15 -1.62
CA PHE A 214 -11.91 -9.65 -2.73
C PHE A 214 -12.51 -10.79 -3.56
N ASP A 215 -13.62 -10.52 -4.28
CA ASP A 215 -14.33 -11.48 -5.14
C ASP A 215 -13.61 -11.71 -6.48
N TRP A 216 -12.44 -12.35 -6.41
CA TRP A 216 -11.67 -12.76 -7.58
C TRP A 216 -10.96 -14.09 -7.33
N PHE A 217 -11.52 -15.20 -7.86
CA PHE A 217 -11.03 -16.57 -7.64
C PHE A 217 -10.78 -16.89 -6.15
N TRP A 218 -11.60 -16.32 -5.27
CA TRP A 218 -11.34 -16.24 -3.84
C TRP A 218 -11.09 -17.62 -3.20
N GLY A 219 -9.98 -17.76 -2.49
CA GLY A 219 -9.62 -18.99 -1.79
C GLY A 219 -9.05 -20.10 -2.68
N GLU A 220 -8.86 -19.88 -3.98
CA GLU A 220 -8.41 -20.94 -4.90
C GLU A 220 -6.89 -21.15 -4.89
N ILE A 221 -6.10 -20.08 -4.87
CA ILE A 221 -4.64 -20.16 -4.95
C ILE A 221 -3.93 -19.01 -4.22
N GLY A 222 -2.73 -19.26 -3.70
CA GLY A 222 -1.90 -18.26 -3.03
C GLY A 222 -2.56 -17.62 -1.81
N SER A 223 -3.49 -18.34 -1.18
CA SER A 223 -4.24 -17.95 0.01
C SER A 223 -4.35 -19.15 0.97
N SER A 224 -4.83 -18.94 2.18
CA SER A 224 -4.97 -20.00 3.19
C SER A 224 -6.31 -19.94 3.91
N SER A 225 -6.84 -21.11 4.24
CA SER A 225 -8.01 -21.26 5.12
C SER A 225 -7.62 -21.38 6.61
N ASP A 226 -6.32 -21.50 6.94
CA ASP A 226 -5.85 -21.43 8.32
C ASP A 226 -5.90 -19.97 8.78
N ARG A 227 -6.75 -19.67 9.76
CA ARG A 227 -6.92 -18.34 10.37
C ARG A 227 -5.60 -17.72 10.85
N CYS A 228 -4.68 -18.57 11.27
CA CYS A 228 -3.40 -18.15 11.80
C CYS A 228 -2.33 -17.92 10.73
N SER A 229 -2.65 -18.19 9.47
CA SER A 229 -1.82 -17.83 8.34
C SER A 229 -1.81 -16.31 8.14
N GLU A 230 -0.68 -15.78 7.68
CA GLU A 230 -0.54 -14.39 7.27
C GLU A 230 -1.33 -14.09 5.99
N ILE A 231 -1.68 -15.13 5.21
CA ILE A 231 -2.45 -15.06 3.96
C ILE A 231 -3.86 -15.65 4.13
N TYR A 232 -4.41 -15.60 5.35
CA TYR A 232 -5.76 -16.08 5.62
C TYR A 232 -6.79 -15.25 4.84
N HIS A 233 -7.57 -15.89 3.96
CA HIS A 233 -8.48 -15.19 3.03
C HIS A 233 -9.83 -14.78 3.63
N GLY A 234 -10.08 -15.09 4.90
CA GLY A 234 -11.35 -14.80 5.56
C GLY A 234 -12.39 -15.91 5.38
N LYS A 235 -13.59 -15.68 5.91
CA LYS A 235 -14.68 -16.69 5.90
C LYS A 235 -15.49 -16.72 4.61
N ALA A 236 -15.50 -15.61 3.88
CA ALA A 236 -16.19 -15.41 2.61
C ALA A 236 -15.53 -14.24 1.87
N VAL A 237 -15.85 -14.08 0.58
CA VAL A 237 -15.57 -12.84 -0.14
C VAL A 237 -16.16 -11.65 0.61
N PHE A 238 -15.39 -10.59 0.74
CA PHE A 238 -15.75 -9.37 1.47
C PHE A 238 -16.24 -9.63 2.91
N SER A 239 -15.63 -10.60 3.61
CA SER A 239 -15.92 -10.86 5.02
C SER A 239 -15.45 -9.75 5.94
N GLU A 240 -14.47 -8.94 5.51
CA GLU A 240 -13.90 -7.86 6.32
C GLU A 240 -14.53 -6.50 6.01
N ALA A 241 -14.66 -5.65 7.02
CA ALA A 241 -15.31 -4.35 6.88
C ALA A 241 -14.55 -3.43 5.92
N GLU A 242 -13.23 -3.50 5.91
CA GLU A 242 -12.34 -2.72 5.06
C GLU A 242 -12.51 -3.08 3.58
N SER A 243 -12.53 -4.38 3.26
CA SER A 243 -12.75 -4.85 1.88
C SER A 243 -14.17 -4.53 1.38
N ARG A 244 -15.19 -4.61 2.26
CA ARG A 244 -16.56 -4.17 1.94
C ARG A 244 -16.63 -2.67 1.67
N ALA A 245 -15.92 -1.87 2.45
CA ALA A 245 -15.90 -0.42 2.27
C ALA A 245 -15.35 -0.04 0.88
N VAL A 246 -14.28 -0.69 0.42
CA VAL A 246 -13.75 -0.50 -0.95
C VAL A 246 -14.78 -0.96 -1.99
N ARG A 247 -15.39 -2.14 -1.81
CA ARG A 247 -16.44 -2.65 -2.70
C ARG A 247 -17.60 -1.67 -2.83
N ASP A 248 -18.13 -1.21 -1.71
CA ASP A 248 -19.31 -0.36 -1.65
C ASP A 248 -19.02 1.03 -2.21
N ALA A 249 -17.83 1.58 -1.96
CA ALA A 249 -17.37 2.82 -2.59
C ALA A 249 -17.31 2.67 -4.12
N MET A 250 -16.66 1.63 -4.63
CA MET A 250 -16.51 1.36 -6.07
C MET A 250 -17.84 1.13 -6.80
N LEU A 251 -18.81 0.54 -6.10
CA LEU A 251 -20.15 0.27 -6.64
C LEU A 251 -21.15 1.41 -6.40
N SER A 252 -20.76 2.47 -5.70
CA SER A 252 -21.59 3.64 -5.43
C SER A 252 -21.97 4.38 -6.72
N ALA A 253 -23.06 5.15 -6.66
CA ALA A 253 -23.49 6.00 -7.78
C ALA A 253 -22.41 7.04 -8.20
N GLU A 254 -21.53 7.42 -7.27
CA GLU A 254 -20.46 8.38 -7.55
C GLU A 254 -19.34 7.73 -8.39
N LEU A 255 -18.91 6.51 -8.05
CA LEU A 255 -17.71 5.88 -8.65
C LEU A 255 -17.99 4.83 -9.73
N ARG A 256 -19.15 4.15 -9.67
CA ARG A 256 -19.43 3.00 -10.55
C ARG A 256 -19.32 3.39 -12.02
N GLY A 257 -18.44 2.70 -12.75
CA GLY A 257 -18.17 2.94 -14.18
C GLY A 257 -17.36 4.21 -14.50
N LYS A 258 -16.87 4.94 -13.48
CA LYS A 258 -16.08 6.17 -13.63
C LYS A 258 -14.60 6.02 -13.30
N VAL A 259 -14.22 4.94 -12.62
CA VAL A 259 -12.83 4.66 -12.25
C VAL A 259 -12.05 4.17 -13.48
N ASP A 260 -11.22 5.06 -14.03
CA ASP A 260 -10.32 4.73 -15.14
C ASP A 260 -9.02 4.12 -14.65
N ALA A 261 -8.53 4.57 -13.50
CA ALA A 261 -7.29 4.07 -12.92
C ALA A 261 -7.50 3.62 -11.47
N PHE A 262 -6.95 2.45 -11.14
CA PHE A 262 -6.96 1.86 -9.80
C PHE A 262 -5.53 1.49 -9.43
N LEU A 263 -4.92 2.25 -8.51
CA LEU A 263 -3.55 2.09 -8.07
C LEU A 263 -3.56 1.66 -6.60
N THR A 264 -3.04 0.47 -6.30
CA THR A 264 -2.90 -0.02 -4.92
C THR A 264 -1.42 -0.16 -4.57
N LEU A 265 -0.99 0.58 -3.55
CA LEU A 265 0.40 0.68 -3.15
C LEU A 265 0.71 -0.27 -2.00
N HIS A 266 1.80 -1.01 -2.17
CA HIS A 266 2.30 -2.03 -1.27
C HIS A 266 3.81 -1.86 -1.06
N THR A 267 4.35 -2.48 -0.02
CA THR A 267 5.79 -2.70 0.09
C THR A 267 6.12 -4.13 0.51
N TYR A 268 7.23 -4.71 0.06
CA TYR A 268 8.31 -4.18 -0.77
C TYR A 268 8.60 -5.14 -1.90
N SER A 269 9.38 -4.71 -2.91
CA SER A 269 10.18 -5.54 -3.83
C SER A 269 10.59 -4.78 -5.10
N GLN A 270 10.19 -3.52 -5.27
CA GLN A 270 10.32 -2.76 -6.52
C GLN A 270 9.68 -3.52 -7.69
N MET A 271 8.39 -3.83 -7.57
CA MET A 271 7.59 -4.44 -8.63
C MET A 271 6.45 -3.51 -9.03
N TRP A 272 6.21 -3.43 -10.33
CA TRP A 272 5.07 -2.75 -10.93
C TRP A 272 4.20 -3.82 -11.58
N ILE A 273 3.23 -4.28 -10.82
CA ILE A 273 2.36 -5.40 -11.15
C ILE A 273 1.15 -4.86 -11.88
N HIS A 274 0.83 -5.46 -13.02
CA HIS A 274 -0.49 -5.32 -13.64
C HIS A 274 -1.25 -6.65 -13.52
N PRO A 275 -2.59 -6.65 -13.59
CA PRO A 275 -3.35 -7.89 -13.60
C PRO A 275 -2.96 -8.82 -14.76
N PHE A 276 -3.12 -10.14 -14.65
CA PHE A 276 -3.75 -10.81 -13.51
C PHE A 276 -2.78 -11.53 -12.57
N SER A 277 -3.16 -11.65 -11.31
CA SER A 277 -2.38 -12.29 -10.25
C SER A 277 -2.85 -13.71 -9.91
N HIS A 278 -4.11 -14.09 -10.20
CA HIS A 278 -4.64 -15.43 -9.88
C HIS A 278 -3.97 -16.59 -10.64
N GLN A 279 -3.48 -16.40 -11.87
CA GLN A 279 -2.94 -17.49 -12.68
C GLN A 279 -1.77 -17.02 -13.55
N ARG A 280 -0.74 -17.86 -13.71
CA ARG A 280 0.40 -17.55 -14.61
C ARG A 280 -0.04 -17.43 -16.05
N LYS A 281 0.64 -16.57 -16.81
CA LYS A 281 0.39 -16.35 -18.25
C LYS A 281 -1.04 -15.87 -18.57
N THR A 282 -1.77 -15.32 -17.61
CA THR A 282 -3.07 -14.66 -17.86
C THR A 282 -2.89 -13.15 -17.83
N VAL A 283 -3.44 -12.48 -18.85
CA VAL A 283 -3.36 -11.02 -19.01
C VAL A 283 -4.72 -10.48 -19.44
N PRO A 284 -5.04 -9.22 -19.09
CA PRO A 284 -6.20 -8.52 -19.63
C PRO A 284 -6.16 -8.39 -21.15
N GLU A 285 -7.34 -8.36 -21.77
CA GLU A 285 -7.47 -8.18 -23.22
C GLU A 285 -6.87 -6.85 -23.69
N ASP A 286 -6.96 -5.80 -22.87
CA ASP A 286 -6.45 -4.45 -23.12
C ASP A 286 -5.01 -4.23 -22.62
N ILE A 287 -4.18 -5.29 -22.59
CA ILE A 287 -2.78 -5.23 -22.16
C ILE A 287 -1.94 -4.21 -22.93
N SER A 288 -2.32 -3.86 -24.18
CA SER A 288 -1.67 -2.78 -24.94
C SER A 288 -1.72 -1.44 -24.21
N ASP A 289 -2.84 -1.13 -23.59
CA ASP A 289 -3.12 0.16 -23.00
C ASP A 289 -2.46 0.25 -21.62
N ILE A 290 -2.45 -0.87 -20.89
CA ILE A 290 -1.79 -1.03 -19.59
C ILE A 290 -0.25 -0.99 -19.72
N ARG A 291 0.32 -1.12 -20.92
CA ARG A 291 1.76 -0.89 -21.12
C ARG A 291 2.18 0.57 -20.93
N VAL A 292 1.25 1.52 -20.77
CA VAL A 292 1.58 2.89 -20.33
C VAL A 292 2.34 2.90 -19.01
N GLY A 293 2.14 1.91 -18.13
CA GLY A 293 2.91 1.74 -16.90
C GLY A 293 4.42 1.63 -17.15
N ARG A 294 4.86 1.13 -18.31
CA ARG A 294 6.29 1.12 -18.68
C ARG A 294 6.85 2.52 -18.88
N LYS A 295 6.06 3.47 -19.40
CA LYS A 295 6.48 4.87 -19.52
C LYS A 295 6.64 5.51 -18.14
N ALA A 296 5.72 5.21 -17.21
CA ALA A 296 5.83 5.64 -15.82
C ALA A 296 7.10 5.08 -15.15
N LEU A 297 7.41 3.81 -15.38
CA LEU A 297 8.66 3.20 -14.89
C LEU A 297 9.91 3.87 -15.46
N SER A 298 9.97 4.14 -16.76
CA SER A 298 11.11 4.85 -17.35
C SER A 298 11.29 6.25 -16.76
N ALA A 299 10.19 6.95 -16.45
CA ALA A 299 10.25 8.25 -15.78
C ALA A 299 10.83 8.12 -14.36
N LEU A 300 10.38 7.12 -13.59
CA LEU A 300 10.90 6.85 -12.25
C LEU A 300 12.39 6.49 -12.27
N GLU A 301 12.79 5.59 -13.17
CA GLU A 301 14.19 5.18 -13.32
C GLU A 301 15.07 6.38 -13.69
N SER A 302 14.56 7.33 -14.49
CA SER A 302 15.33 8.52 -14.89
C SER A 302 15.64 9.48 -13.73
N LEU A 303 14.86 9.46 -12.65
CA LEU A 303 15.09 10.33 -11.49
C LEU A 303 16.16 9.80 -10.55
N TYR A 304 16.07 8.51 -10.22
CA TYR A 304 16.84 7.90 -9.13
C TYR A 304 17.58 6.61 -9.51
N GLY A 305 17.55 6.20 -10.77
CA GLY A 305 18.16 4.96 -11.25
C GLY A 305 17.54 3.69 -10.67
N THR A 306 16.37 3.80 -10.05
CA THR A 306 15.72 2.67 -9.36
C THR A 306 14.95 1.82 -10.33
N LYS A 307 15.28 0.54 -10.38
CA LYS A 307 14.72 -0.41 -11.33
C LYS A 307 13.56 -1.17 -10.72
N TYR A 308 12.45 -1.22 -11.44
CA TYR A 308 11.28 -1.99 -11.08
C TYR A 308 11.05 -3.12 -12.09
N ARG A 309 10.64 -4.28 -11.58
CA ARG A 309 10.17 -5.40 -12.42
C ARG A 309 8.75 -5.12 -12.86
N PHE A 310 8.45 -5.23 -14.15
CA PHE A 310 7.11 -5.01 -14.72
C PHE A 310 6.54 -6.32 -15.26
N GLY A 311 5.33 -6.67 -14.87
CA GLY A 311 4.65 -7.88 -15.35
C GLY A 311 3.40 -8.23 -14.56
N THR A 312 2.86 -9.42 -14.80
CA THR A 312 1.72 -9.93 -14.04
C THR A 312 2.15 -10.39 -12.66
N GLY A 313 1.28 -10.25 -11.65
CA GLY A 313 1.61 -10.69 -10.28
C GLY A 313 1.93 -12.18 -10.22
N ALA A 314 1.21 -13.00 -11.00
CA ALA A 314 1.44 -14.43 -11.05
C ALA A 314 2.81 -14.81 -11.65
N ASP A 315 3.29 -14.05 -12.65
CA ASP A 315 4.53 -14.38 -13.36
C ASP A 315 5.77 -13.81 -12.66
N ILE A 316 5.69 -12.60 -12.09
CA ILE A 316 6.86 -11.95 -11.48
C ILE A 316 6.98 -12.16 -9.97
N LEU A 317 5.88 -12.50 -9.29
CA LEU A 317 5.85 -12.79 -7.85
C LEU A 317 5.43 -14.25 -7.61
N TYR A 318 4.13 -14.50 -7.47
CA TYR A 318 3.53 -15.83 -7.39
C TYR A 318 2.01 -15.73 -7.60
N PRO A 319 1.34 -16.81 -8.05
CA PRO A 319 -0.11 -16.81 -8.19
C PRO A 319 -0.84 -16.56 -6.87
N SER A 320 -1.77 -15.61 -6.85
CA SER A 320 -2.58 -15.28 -5.68
C SER A 320 -4.00 -14.87 -6.05
N SER A 321 -4.97 -15.38 -5.31
CA SER A 321 -6.39 -15.08 -5.43
C SER A 321 -6.86 -13.99 -4.45
N GLY A 322 -8.01 -13.38 -4.74
CA GLY A 322 -8.70 -12.46 -3.86
C GLY A 322 -8.06 -11.08 -3.72
N GLY A 323 -7.22 -10.68 -4.69
CA GLY A 323 -6.58 -9.37 -4.74
C GLY A 323 -7.52 -8.24 -5.19
N SER A 324 -7.30 -7.04 -4.67
CA SER A 324 -8.09 -5.84 -5.00
C SER A 324 -7.87 -5.38 -6.44
N ASP A 325 -6.63 -5.46 -6.94
CA ASP A 325 -6.21 -5.12 -8.29
C ASP A 325 -6.90 -6.01 -9.34
N ASP A 326 -6.83 -7.32 -9.16
CA ASP A 326 -7.47 -8.28 -10.04
C ASP A 326 -9.00 -8.10 -10.06
N TRP A 327 -9.60 -7.86 -8.89
CA TRP A 327 -11.04 -7.59 -8.78
C TRP A 327 -11.43 -6.27 -9.48
N ALA A 328 -10.67 -5.19 -9.28
CA ALA A 328 -10.92 -3.91 -9.94
C ALA A 328 -10.82 -4.04 -11.47
N LYS A 329 -9.86 -4.83 -11.97
CA LYS A 329 -9.72 -5.06 -13.41
C LYS A 329 -10.82 -5.96 -13.96
N GLY A 330 -11.01 -7.12 -13.37
CA GLY A 330 -11.84 -8.18 -13.92
C GLY A 330 -13.34 -8.03 -13.65
N LYS A 331 -13.74 -7.41 -12.53
CA LYS A 331 -15.16 -7.22 -12.18
C LYS A 331 -15.66 -5.80 -12.42
N LEU A 332 -14.84 -4.78 -12.16
CA LEU A 332 -15.24 -3.38 -12.34
C LEU A 332 -14.90 -2.83 -13.74
N GLY A 333 -14.00 -3.49 -14.47
CA GLY A 333 -13.57 -3.03 -15.79
C GLY A 333 -12.71 -1.76 -15.75
N ALA A 334 -12.04 -1.48 -14.62
CA ALA A 334 -11.10 -0.36 -14.54
C ALA A 334 -9.99 -0.55 -15.58
N LYS A 335 -9.66 0.51 -16.31
CA LYS A 335 -8.76 0.41 -17.47
C LYS A 335 -7.30 0.25 -17.03
N TYR A 336 -6.79 1.19 -16.25
CA TYR A 336 -5.41 1.25 -15.81
C TYR A 336 -5.28 0.76 -14.38
N VAL A 337 -5.02 -0.53 -14.21
CA VAL A 337 -4.90 -1.14 -12.88
C VAL A 337 -3.47 -1.55 -12.63
N TYR A 338 -2.91 -1.09 -11.50
CA TYR A 338 -1.58 -1.48 -11.06
C TYR A 338 -1.52 -1.70 -9.55
N LEU A 339 -0.82 -2.76 -9.18
CA LEU A 339 -0.31 -2.98 -7.83
C LEU A 339 1.18 -2.63 -7.83
N MET A 340 1.60 -1.74 -6.95
CA MET A 340 3.00 -1.32 -6.86
C MET A 340 3.62 -1.81 -5.57
N GLU A 341 4.59 -2.71 -5.66
CA GLU A 341 5.49 -3.05 -4.56
C GLU A 341 6.63 -2.03 -4.57
N LEU A 342 6.58 -1.05 -3.68
CA LEU A 342 7.58 0.01 -3.60
C LEU A 342 8.90 -0.50 -3.00
N ARG A 343 9.78 0.44 -2.65
CA ARG A 343 11.08 0.14 -2.06
C ARG A 343 11.00 -0.59 -0.72
N PRO A 344 12.09 -1.28 -0.33
CA PRO A 344 13.29 -1.59 -1.15
C PRO A 344 13.07 -2.68 -2.21
N GLY A 345 14.09 -2.93 -3.04
CA GLY A 345 14.16 -4.11 -3.92
C GLY A 345 14.61 -5.38 -3.20
N GLU A 346 14.46 -6.54 -3.86
CA GLU A 346 14.86 -7.86 -3.31
C GLU A 346 16.38 -8.11 -3.36
N GLU A 347 17.10 -7.56 -4.35
CA GLU A 347 18.55 -7.75 -4.54
C GLU A 347 19.34 -6.49 -4.16
N GLY A 348 20.43 -6.66 -3.39
CA GLY A 348 21.52 -5.67 -3.25
C GLY A 348 21.20 -4.37 -2.50
N GLN A 349 19.96 -4.18 -2.00
CA GLN A 349 19.55 -3.02 -1.20
C GLN A 349 18.88 -3.43 0.12
N THR A 350 19.34 -4.52 0.74
CA THR A 350 19.30 -4.64 2.21
C THR A 350 20.30 -3.69 2.85
N ASP A 351 20.41 -2.45 2.34
CA ASP A 351 20.75 -1.37 3.23
C ASP A 351 19.53 -1.21 4.12
N SER A 352 19.67 -1.75 5.33
CA SER A 352 18.80 -1.55 6.48
C SER A 352 18.38 -0.07 6.71
N GLU A 353 18.99 0.87 5.97
CA GLU A 353 18.65 2.29 5.83
C GLU A 353 17.30 2.56 5.13
N THR A 354 16.80 1.69 4.26
CA THR A 354 15.67 2.01 3.36
C THR A 354 14.31 1.51 3.84
N LEU A 355 14.22 0.30 4.41
CA LEU A 355 12.96 -0.33 4.84
C LEU A 355 12.12 0.51 5.82
N PHE A 356 12.79 1.29 6.66
CA PHE A 356 12.20 1.99 7.79
C PHE A 356 12.39 3.51 7.71
N ASN A 357 12.83 4.04 6.56
CA ASN A 357 13.11 5.46 6.42
C ASN A 357 12.12 6.14 5.45
N PRO A 358 11.24 7.03 5.96
CA PRO A 358 10.28 7.76 5.10
C PRO A 358 10.99 8.59 4.02
N ASN A 359 12.17 9.15 4.31
CA ASN A 359 12.98 9.92 3.35
C ASN A 359 13.60 9.09 2.21
N PHE A 360 13.52 7.76 2.25
CA PHE A 360 14.01 6.86 1.19
C PHE A 360 12.88 6.22 0.37
N ASN A 361 11.66 6.26 0.87
CA ASN A 361 10.54 5.51 0.32
C ASN A 361 9.57 6.35 -0.52
N LEU A 362 9.84 7.64 -0.66
CA LEU A 362 9.07 8.52 -1.55
C LEU A 362 9.28 8.13 -3.01
N MET A 363 8.16 7.83 -3.67
CA MET A 363 8.06 7.71 -5.12
C MET A 363 7.54 9.06 -5.65
N HIS A 364 8.36 9.81 -6.39
CA HIS A 364 7.87 10.96 -7.14
C HIS A 364 7.07 10.45 -8.34
N PHE A 365 5.74 10.54 -8.28
CA PHE A 365 4.91 10.39 -9.47
C PHE A 365 5.09 11.64 -10.33
N ILE A 366 5.99 11.57 -11.30
CA ILE A 366 6.03 12.56 -12.38
C ILE A 366 5.00 12.12 -13.40
N PHE A 367 3.90 12.86 -13.49
CA PHE A 367 3.11 12.88 -14.71
C PHE A 367 4.06 13.37 -15.81
N VAL A 368 4.37 12.57 -16.83
CA VAL A 368 5.21 13.02 -17.94
C VAL A 368 4.34 13.16 -19.18
N ASP A 369 4.13 14.39 -19.61
CA ASP A 369 3.67 14.68 -20.97
C ASP A 369 4.87 14.49 -21.92
N LYS A 370 4.76 13.56 -22.88
CA LYS A 370 5.69 13.45 -24.02
C LYS A 370 4.97 13.79 -25.31
N SER A 371 4.15 14.84 -25.34
CA SER A 371 3.76 15.45 -26.62
C SER A 371 4.90 16.29 -27.18
N VAL A 372 5.91 15.58 -27.73
CA VAL A 372 6.54 15.88 -29.02
C VAL A 372 6.57 14.58 -29.80
#